data_AF-A0A7I8C893-F1
#
_entry.id   AF-A0A7I8C893-F1
#
_cell.length_a   1.000
_cell.length_b   1.000
_cell.length_c   1.000
_cell.angle_alpha   90.00
_cell.angle_beta   90.00
_cell.angle_gamma   90.00
#
_symmetry.space_group_name_H-M   'P 1'
#
loop_
_entity.id
_entity.type
_entity.pdbx_description
1 polymer ?
#
loop_
_entity_poly.entity_id
_entity_poly.type
_entity_poly.pdbx_seq_one_letter_code
_entity_poly.pdbx_strand_id
1 'polypeptide(L)'
;MASGAADTVPYITVTNLARALRELKDAGVWVVGTAGEATASVYETKLDGPVAIVMGAEGEGMRRLTRDTCDEVMNIPMAGSVESLNVSVASGVCLFEAVRQRGVKK
;
A
#
# COMPACT_ATOMS: atom_id res chain seq x y z
N MET A 1 -17.04 -9.27 2.10
CA MET A 1 -18.10 -8.51 1.41
C MET A 1 -17.88 -7.03 1.68
N ALA A 2 -17.85 -6.19 0.64
CA ALA A 2 -17.73 -4.74 0.81
C ALA A 2 -19.09 -4.18 1.24
N SER A 3 -19.27 -3.85 2.52
CA SER A 3 -20.54 -3.44 3.11
C SER A 3 -20.95 -1.98 2.78
N GLY A 4 -20.90 -1.58 1.51
CA GLY A 4 -21.29 -0.24 1.01
C GLY A 4 -20.14 0.62 0.46
N ALA A 5 -18.88 0.21 0.66
CA ALA A 5 -17.72 0.90 0.08
C ALA A 5 -17.61 0.69 -1.44
N ALA A 6 -18.17 -0.39 -1.98
CA ALA A 6 -18.12 -0.70 -3.40
C ALA A 6 -18.87 0.33 -4.27
N ASP A 7 -19.88 1.00 -3.70
CA ASP A 7 -20.66 2.02 -4.42
C ASP A 7 -20.01 3.41 -4.39
N THR A 8 -19.02 3.62 -3.52
CA THR A 8 -18.39 4.93 -3.28
C THR A 8 -16.91 4.98 -3.65
N VAL A 9 -16.24 3.82 -3.77
CA VAL A 9 -14.82 3.71 -4.14
C VAL A 9 -14.71 3.16 -5.57
N PRO A 10 -14.16 3.92 -6.54
CA PRO A 10 -14.02 3.44 -7.90
C PRO A 10 -13.08 2.24 -7.97
N TYR A 11 -13.55 1.15 -8.57
CA TYR A 11 -12.75 -0.03 -8.85
C TYR A 11 -12.28 -0.02 -10.30
N ILE A 12 -10.97 0.05 -10.50
CA ILE A 12 -10.34 0.16 -11.83
C ILE A 12 -9.45 -1.06 -12.04
N THR A 13 -9.69 -1.79 -13.14
CA THR A 13 -8.82 -2.88 -13.56
C THR A 13 -7.89 -2.39 -14.66
N VAL A 14 -6.62 -2.82 -14.59
CA VAL A 14 -5.59 -2.47 -15.57
C VAL A 14 -4.98 -3.74 -16.14
N THR A 15 -4.60 -3.69 -17.41
CA THR A 15 -3.95 -4.82 -18.09
C THR A 15 -2.49 -4.99 -17.63
N ASN A 16 -1.82 -3.90 -17.27
CA ASN A 16 -0.44 -3.91 -16.80
C ASN A 16 -0.27 -2.95 -15.62
N LEU A 17 -0.14 -3.52 -14.41
CA LEU A 17 -0.01 -2.75 -13.18
C LEU A 17 1.24 -1.89 -13.15
N ALA A 18 2.39 -2.40 -13.59
CA ALA A 18 3.65 -1.64 -13.59
C ALA A 18 3.63 -0.43 -14.54
N ARG A 19 2.82 -0.49 -15.60
CA ARG A 19 2.56 0.69 -16.45
C ARG A 19 1.68 1.70 -15.74
N ALA A 20 0.57 1.27 -15.14
CA ALA A 20 -0.33 2.15 -14.41
C ALA A 20 0.38 2.87 -13.24
N LEU A 21 1.25 2.15 -12.51
CA LEU A 21 2.06 2.75 -11.44
C LEU A 21 3.02 3.83 -11.97
N ARG A 22 3.63 3.64 -13.15
CA ARG A 22 4.45 4.68 -13.78
C ARG A 22 3.62 5.91 -14.16
N GLU A 23 2.43 5.72 -14.71
CA GLU A 23 1.51 6.82 -15.03
C GLU A 23 1.11 7.61 -13.77
N LEU A 24 0.90 6.94 -12.63
CA LEU A 24 0.66 7.61 -11.34
C LEU A 24 1.88 8.42 -10.89
N LYS A 25 3.10 7.87 -11.03
CA LYS A 25 4.34 8.56 -10.68
C LYS A 25 4.57 9.80 -11.54
N ASP A 26 4.34 9.70 -12.86
CA ASP A 26 4.42 10.82 -13.79
C ASP A 26 3.43 11.94 -13.42
N ALA A 27 2.31 11.59 -12.78
CA ALA A 27 1.33 12.53 -12.24
C ALA A 27 1.66 13.06 -10.84
N GLY A 28 2.83 12.74 -10.28
CA GLY A 28 3.29 13.21 -8.97
C GLY A 28 2.76 12.40 -7.79
N VAL A 29 2.29 11.17 -8.00
CA VAL A 29 1.87 10.25 -6.92
C VAL A 29 3.06 9.40 -6.46
N TRP A 30 3.37 9.43 -5.17
CA TRP A 30 4.41 8.60 -4.56
C TRP A 30 3.92 7.16 -4.40
N VAL A 31 4.64 6.17 -4.94
CA VAL A 31 4.22 4.76 -4.91
C VAL A 31 4.96 4.02 -3.81
N VAL A 32 4.22 3.56 -2.80
CA VAL A 32 4.77 2.83 -1.65
C VAL A 32 4.29 1.39 -1.68
N GLY A 33 5.22 0.44 -1.79
CA GLY A 33 4.93 -0.98 -1.73
C GLY A 33 4.99 -1.55 -0.31
N THR A 34 4.32 -2.67 -0.05
CA THR A 34 4.42 -3.38 1.22
C THR A 34 5.15 -4.70 1.08
N ALA A 35 6.19 -4.93 1.88
CA ALA A 35 6.90 -6.20 1.95
C ALA A 35 7.44 -6.45 3.37
N GLY A 36 7.37 -7.70 3.84
CA GLY A 36 7.78 -8.06 5.21
C GLY A 36 9.27 -7.85 5.45
N GLU A 37 10.09 -8.04 4.41
CA GLU A 37 11.54 -7.87 4.43
C GLU A 37 12.02 -6.43 4.24
N ALA A 38 11.09 -5.47 4.10
CA ALA A 38 11.47 -4.06 4.00
C ALA A 38 12.09 -3.57 5.30
N THR A 39 13.01 -2.61 5.20
CA THR A 39 13.70 -2.04 6.38
C THR A 39 12.91 -0.91 7.03
N ALA A 40 12.26 -0.08 6.22
CA ALA A 40 11.42 1.01 6.71
C ALA A 40 10.08 0.45 7.20
N SER A 41 9.61 0.90 8.36
CA SER A 41 8.28 0.57 8.83
C SER A 41 7.23 1.55 8.31
N VAL A 42 5.97 1.11 8.29
CA VAL A 42 4.79 1.94 7.97
C VAL A 42 4.70 3.20 8.85
N TYR A 43 5.32 3.19 10.04
CA TYR A 43 5.35 4.32 10.97
C TYR A 43 6.47 5.33 10.68
N GLU A 44 7.47 4.94 9.87
CA GLU A 44 8.60 5.79 9.45
C GLU A 44 8.40 6.33 8.03
N THR A 45 7.62 5.64 7.21
CA THR A 45 7.31 6.06 5.84
C THR A 45 6.29 7.21 5.83
N LYS A 46 6.53 8.19 4.94
CA LYS A 46 5.70 9.38 4.78
C LYS A 46 4.51 9.12 3.84
N LEU A 47 3.28 9.25 4.36
CA LEU A 47 2.01 8.93 3.70
C LEU A 47 1.03 10.11 3.64
N ASP A 48 1.51 11.33 3.93
CA ASP A 48 0.73 12.57 4.06
C ASP A 48 0.50 13.33 2.72
N GLY A 49 1.26 13.02 1.66
CA GLY A 49 1.14 13.60 0.31
C GLY A 49 0.33 12.75 -0.68
N PRO A 50 0.31 13.06 -1.99
CA PRO A 50 -0.27 12.17 -3.01
C PRO A 50 0.45 10.82 -2.97
N VAL A 51 -0.25 9.75 -2.58
CA VAL A 51 0.36 8.42 -2.36
C VAL A 51 -0.52 7.31 -2.93
N ALA A 52 0.13 6.30 -3.51
CA ALA A 52 -0.47 5.03 -3.88
C ALA A 52 0.19 3.93 -3.05
N ILE A 53 -0.61 3.18 -2.29
CA ILE A 53 -0.14 2.05 -1.49
C ILE A 53 -0.36 0.76 -2.27
N VAL A 54 0.70 -0.01 -2.49
CA VAL A 54 0.67 -1.28 -3.23
C VAL A 54 0.77 -2.45 -2.26
N MET A 55 -0.31 -3.21 -2.18
CA MET A 55 -0.39 -4.41 -1.35
C MET A 55 0.01 -5.64 -2.18
N GLY A 56 0.87 -6.48 -1.62
CA GLY A 56 1.22 -7.78 -2.20
C GLY A 56 0.08 -8.80 -2.10
N ALA A 57 0.13 -9.85 -2.91
CA ALA A 57 -0.74 -11.01 -2.72
C ALA A 57 -0.35 -11.75 -1.43
N GLU A 58 -1.31 -12.45 -0.84
CA GLU A 58 -1.05 -13.31 0.32
C GLU A 58 -0.04 -14.41 -0.07
N GLY A 59 1.02 -14.58 0.73
CA GLY A 59 2.10 -15.54 0.45
C GLY A 59 3.21 -14.99 -0.45
N GLU A 60 2.96 -14.89 -1.76
CA GLU A 60 4.01 -14.50 -2.74
C GLU A 60 4.42 -13.02 -2.66
N GLY A 61 3.62 -12.19 -1.98
CA GLY A 61 3.87 -10.76 -1.88
C GLY A 61 3.69 -10.05 -3.22
N MET A 62 4.49 -9.02 -3.47
CA MET A 62 4.46 -8.28 -4.74
C MET A 62 5.28 -8.98 -5.81
N ARG A 63 4.75 -9.00 -7.05
CA ARG A 63 5.56 -9.39 -8.22
C ARG A 63 6.77 -8.47 -8.34
N ARG A 64 7.92 -9.04 -8.72
CA ARG A 64 9.20 -8.32 -8.85
C ARG A 64 9.08 -6.99 -9.60
N LEU A 65 8.48 -6.99 -10.80
CA LEU A 65 8.33 -5.76 -11.60
C LEU A 65 7.51 -4.68 -10.88
N THR A 66 6.48 -5.07 -10.12
CA THR A 66 5.68 -4.14 -9.32
C THR A 66 6.52 -3.55 -8.19
N ARG A 67 7.28 -4.38 -7.47
CA ARG A 67 8.21 -3.96 -6.41
C ARG A 67 9.24 -2.98 -6.94
N ASP A 68 9.88 -3.28 -8.07
CA ASP A 68 10.89 -2.45 -8.72
C ASP A 68 10.33 -1.11 -9.24
N THR A 69 9.01 -0.99 -9.39
CA THR A 69 8.34 0.25 -9.81
C THR A 69 8.00 1.18 -8.63
N CYS A 70 7.95 0.64 -7.41
CA CYS A 70 7.68 1.43 -6.20
C CYS A 70 8.83 2.41 -5.93
N ASP A 71 8.51 3.57 -5.38
CA ASP A 71 9.50 4.56 -4.92
C ASP A 71 10.12 4.16 -3.58
N GLU A 72 9.32 3.53 -2.73
CA GLU A 72 9.72 3.03 -1.42
C GLU A 72 8.99 1.71 -1.13
N VAL A 73 9.58 0.87 -0.28
CA VAL A 73 8.93 -0.34 0.22
C VAL A 73 8.99 -0.32 1.74
N MET A 74 7.85 -0.56 2.39
CA MET A 74 7.70 -0.53 3.84
C MET A 74 7.16 -1.86 4.39
N ASN A 75 7.41 -2.12 5.67
CA ASN A 75 6.86 -3.25 6.42
C ASN A 75 5.80 -2.79 7.42
N ILE A 76 4.98 -3.74 7.89
CA ILE A 76 4.22 -3.57 9.13
C ILE A 76 5.01 -4.31 10.22
N PRO A 77 5.49 -3.64 11.27
CA PRO A 77 6.25 -4.30 12.32
C PRO A 77 5.44 -5.41 12.99
N MET A 78 5.97 -6.63 12.97
CA MET A 78 5.35 -7.79 13.60
C MET A 78 5.96 -8.08 14.97
N ALA A 79 5.10 -8.32 15.96
CA ALA A 79 5.51 -8.76 17.28
C ALA A 79 5.34 -10.29 17.39
N GLY A 80 6.38 -10.97 17.86
CA GLY A 80 6.35 -12.41 18.08
C GLY A 80 6.64 -13.22 16.81
N SER A 81 6.02 -14.41 16.71
CA SER A 81 6.32 -15.41 15.69
C SER A 81 5.45 -15.35 14.44
N VAL A 82 4.61 -14.33 14.30
CA VAL A 82 3.73 -14.18 13.13
C VAL A 82 4.51 -13.49 12.03
N GLU A 83 4.64 -14.15 10.88
CA GLU A 83 5.44 -13.66 9.76
C GLU A 83 4.69 -12.65 8.87
N SER A 84 3.35 -12.67 8.89
CA SER A 84 2.54 -11.75 8.09
C SER A 84 1.11 -11.61 8.59
N LEU A 85 0.48 -10.48 8.25
CA LEU A 85 -0.97 -10.28 8.37
C LEU A 85 -1.65 -10.66 7.05
N ASN A 86 -2.92 -11.07 7.15
CA ASN A 86 -3.77 -11.15 5.96
C ASN A 86 -3.85 -9.79 5.27
N VAL A 87 -3.92 -9.79 3.92
CA VAL A 87 -3.88 -8.58 3.10
C VAL A 87 -4.95 -7.55 3.49
N SER A 88 -6.12 -7.99 3.95
CA SER A 88 -7.19 -7.09 4.39
C SER A 88 -6.81 -6.33 5.65
N VAL A 89 -6.19 -7.00 6.61
CA VAL A 89 -5.76 -6.39 7.88
C VAL A 89 -4.57 -5.47 7.63
N ALA A 90 -3.60 -5.93 6.85
CA ALA A 90 -2.45 -5.12 6.44
C ALA A 90 -2.89 -3.84 5.71
N SER A 91 -3.83 -3.95 4.78
CA SER A 91 -4.40 -2.80 4.07
C SER A 91 -5.06 -1.82 5.04
N GLY A 92 -5.83 -2.33 6.00
CA GLY A 92 -6.44 -1.51 7.05
C GLY A 92 -5.42 -0.73 7.85
N VAL A 93 -4.34 -1.37 8.30
CA VAL A 93 -3.25 -0.71 9.04
C VAL A 93 -2.60 0.40 8.22
N CYS A 94 -2.18 0.10 6.98
CA CYS A 94 -1.52 1.08 6.11
C CYS A 94 -2.43 2.27 5.79
N LEU A 95 -3.70 2.02 5.46
CA LEU A 95 -4.67 3.07 5.14
C LEU A 95 -4.96 3.97 6.35
N PHE A 96 -5.12 3.40 7.54
CA PHE A 96 -5.39 4.20 8.74
C PHE A 96 -4.16 4.95 9.23
N GLU A 97 -2.94 4.46 8.97
CA GLU A 97 -1.72 5.23 9.20
C GLU A 97 -1.66 6.46 8.26
N ALA A 98 -1.99 6.28 6.97
CA ALA A 98 -2.11 7.42 6.05
C ALA A 98 -3.16 8.44 6.52
N VAL A 99 -4.32 7.97 7.01
CA VAL A 99 -5.36 8.83 7.63
C VAL A 99 -4.80 9.60 8.84
N ARG A 100 -4.06 8.91 9.72
CA ARG A 100 -3.43 9.51 10.90
C ARG A 100 -2.44 10.61 10.52
N GLN A 101 -1.54 10.34 9.58
CA GLN A 101 -0.53 11.32 9.13
C GLN A 101 -1.14 12.53 8.42
N ARG A 102 -2.23 12.33 7.67
CA ARG A 102 -2.96 13.43 7.01
C ARG A 102 -3.75 14.32 7.97
N GLY A 103 -3.83 13.92 9.25
CA GLY A 103 -4.46 14.71 10.30
C GLY A 103 -5.89 15.09 9.97
N VAL A 104 -6.70 14.13 9.49
CA VAL A 104 -8.09 14.35 9.08
C VAL A 104 -8.84 15.10 10.18
N LYS A 105 -9.00 16.41 9.96
CA LYS A 105 -9.94 17.24 10.71
C LYS A 105 -11.32 16.90 10.16
N LYS A 106 -12.17 16.34 11.02
CA LYS A 106 -13.61 16.26 10.72
C LYS A 106 -14.18 17.65 10.51
#